data_AF-A0A7I4YZG8-F1
#
_entry.id   AF-A0A7I4YZG8-F1
#
_cell.length_a   1.000
_cell.length_b   1.000
_cell.length_c   1.000
_cell.angle_alpha   90.00
_cell.angle_beta   90.00
_cell.angle_gamma   90.00
#
_symmetry.space_group_name_H-M   'P 1'
#
loop_
_entity.id
_entity.type
_entity.pdbx_description
1 polymer ?
#
loop_
_entity_poly.entity_id
_entity_poly.type
_entity_poly.pdbx_seq_one_letter_code
_entity_poly.pdbx_strand_id
1 'polypeptide(L)'
;MSDEEEVYSEEEVEEVEEEEEEEQEEVEEVEEEEEEEEHHVESKSAPRHVEHNDHVEDEEGLNEAEKAMLAAKRRQEEEDKAKLESYEERRKKEREAEEEELRKLKEKQERRRQEREQEELEMAERKRKDDERRKEEEEARRARQEEEKRKKEEERNKRQQMSAANFTGGQGGRNFVIPTRTEKNDKFGNIVQAKQEMGMTKEQQEEAKKVFMIGIRQSIPEASSIAADDLKAKIKELHQRICKLETSKYDLEKRHERQEYDLKELNERSRQVARNASGGKKGEQDGDGRYPPKVQVFSKYDRQIDRRNFKERRSVYENKNAYPCFPGVPPPPALFEKIFKKYEYELREEEEAEEAEEYED
;
A
#
# COMPACT_ATOMS: atom_id res chain seq x y z
N MET A 1 38.51 -41.78 -0.79
CA MET A 1 38.03 -41.01 -1.94
C MET A 1 37.27 -39.86 -1.33
N SER A 2 37.76 -38.65 -1.53
CA SER A 2 37.11 -37.42 -1.08
C SER A 2 35.79 -37.27 -1.82
N ASP A 3 34.70 -37.08 -1.08
CA ASP A 3 33.54 -36.35 -1.58
C ASP A 3 33.64 -34.97 -0.91
N GLU A 4 34.10 -34.00 -1.70
CA GLU A 4 34.00 -32.57 -1.39
C GLU A 4 32.53 -32.17 -1.59
N GLU A 5 31.83 -32.02 -0.48
CA GLU A 5 30.50 -31.41 -0.45
C GLU A 5 30.70 -29.90 -0.69
N GLU A 6 30.41 -29.44 -1.91
CA GLU A 6 30.29 -28.02 -2.24
C GLU A 6 29.15 -27.41 -1.42
N VAL A 7 29.51 -26.83 -0.28
CA VAL A 7 28.65 -25.91 0.47
C VAL A 7 28.69 -24.59 -0.30
N TYR A 8 27.83 -24.47 -1.31
CA TYR A 8 27.44 -23.17 -1.87
C TYR A 8 26.87 -22.34 -0.72
N SER A 9 27.54 -21.25 -0.37
CA SER A 9 27.13 -20.33 0.70
C SER A 9 25.82 -19.66 0.32
N GLU A 10 24.84 -19.66 1.23
CA GLU A 10 23.56 -18.93 1.08
C GLU A 10 23.75 -17.46 0.67
N GLU A 11 24.88 -16.84 1.05
CA GLU A 11 25.28 -15.48 0.69
C GLU A 11 25.53 -15.30 -0.82
N GLU A 12 26.02 -16.33 -1.52
CA GLU A 12 26.28 -16.32 -2.96
C GLU A 12 24.97 -16.54 -3.77
N VAL A 13 23.93 -17.07 -3.13
CA VAL A 13 22.59 -17.23 -3.73
C VAL A 13 21.79 -15.93 -3.54
N GLU A 14 21.95 -15.25 -2.41
CA GLU A 14 21.36 -13.91 -2.18
C GLU A 14 21.95 -12.86 -3.13
N GLU A 15 23.28 -12.85 -3.36
CA GLU A 15 23.90 -11.91 -4.31
C GLU A 15 23.41 -12.11 -5.76
N VAL A 16 23.13 -13.36 -6.17
CA VAL A 16 22.61 -13.66 -7.52
C VAL A 16 21.14 -13.29 -7.65
N GLU A 17 20.33 -13.43 -6.59
CA GLU A 17 18.94 -12.97 -6.58
C GLU A 17 18.84 -11.43 -6.56
N GLU A 18 19.75 -10.72 -5.86
CA GLU A 18 19.83 -9.25 -5.93
C GLU A 18 20.27 -8.75 -7.32
N GLU A 19 21.25 -9.41 -7.98
CA GLU A 19 21.64 -9.06 -9.35
C GLU A 19 20.51 -9.31 -10.38
N GLU A 20 19.72 -10.38 -10.22
CA GLU A 20 18.56 -10.66 -11.10
C GLU A 20 17.37 -9.70 -10.85
N GLU A 21 17.19 -9.18 -9.62
CA GLU A 21 16.22 -8.13 -9.32
C GLU A 21 16.66 -6.76 -9.87
N GLU A 22 17.95 -6.40 -9.75
CA GLU A 22 18.48 -5.14 -10.34
C GLU A 22 18.39 -5.15 -11.88
N GLU A 23 18.68 -6.28 -12.55
CA GLU A 23 18.50 -6.40 -14.01
C GLU A 23 17.01 -6.29 -14.43
N GLN A 24 16.08 -6.76 -13.60
CA GLN A 24 14.63 -6.63 -13.88
C GLN A 24 14.13 -5.19 -13.67
N GLU A 25 14.61 -4.51 -12.64
CA GLU A 25 14.26 -3.10 -12.37
C GLU A 25 14.84 -2.17 -13.47
N GLU A 26 16.07 -2.43 -13.94
CA GLU A 26 16.69 -1.65 -15.04
C GLU A 26 15.95 -1.86 -16.38
N VAL A 27 15.42 -3.06 -16.64
CA VAL A 27 14.62 -3.34 -17.85
C VAL A 27 13.23 -2.70 -17.78
N GLU A 28 12.59 -2.67 -16.60
CA GLU A 28 11.28 -2.03 -16.40
C GLU A 28 11.39 -0.50 -16.46
N GLU A 29 12.47 0.11 -15.94
CA GLU A 29 12.73 1.56 -16.03
C GLU A 29 13.02 2.00 -17.48
N VAL A 30 13.66 1.15 -18.29
CA VAL A 30 13.90 1.40 -19.73
C VAL A 30 12.62 1.26 -20.57
N GLU A 31 11.70 0.34 -20.23
CA GLU A 31 10.38 0.27 -20.88
C GLU A 31 9.49 1.47 -20.52
N GLU A 32 9.55 1.98 -19.27
CA GLU A 32 8.83 3.21 -18.88
C GLU A 32 9.45 4.48 -19.53
N GLU A 33 10.77 4.56 -19.72
CA GLU A 33 11.39 5.69 -20.44
C GLU A 33 11.09 5.68 -21.96
N GLU A 34 10.91 4.52 -22.61
CA GLU A 34 10.51 4.46 -24.04
C GLU A 34 9.03 4.85 -24.28
N GLU A 35 8.14 4.77 -23.28
CA GLU A 35 6.73 5.19 -23.41
C GLU A 35 6.48 6.69 -23.18
N GLU A 36 7.42 7.47 -22.61
CA GLU A 36 7.24 8.92 -22.34
C GLU A 36 7.86 9.88 -23.38
N GLU A 37 8.50 9.43 -24.46
CA GLU A 37 8.84 10.31 -25.59
C GLU A 37 7.62 10.59 -26.51
N GLU A 38 6.62 11.29 -25.98
CA GLU A 38 5.63 11.99 -26.80
C GLU A 38 6.31 13.14 -27.57
N HIS A 39 6.62 12.85 -28.84
CA HIS A 39 7.11 13.79 -29.84
C HIS A 39 6.15 14.98 -30.04
N HIS A 40 6.41 16.10 -29.35
CA HIS A 40 5.74 17.38 -29.57
C HIS A 40 6.22 18.01 -30.89
N VAL A 41 5.54 17.69 -32.00
CA VAL A 41 5.77 18.33 -33.31
C VAL A 41 5.05 19.66 -33.36
N GLU A 42 5.84 20.73 -33.37
CA GLU A 42 5.44 22.09 -33.67
C GLU A 42 4.64 22.15 -34.99
N SER A 43 3.45 22.73 -34.92
CA SER A 43 2.52 22.90 -36.02
C SER A 43 3.07 23.85 -37.09
N LYS A 44 3.68 23.29 -38.15
CA LYS A 44 3.90 24.00 -39.42
C LYS A 44 3.57 23.11 -40.62
N SER A 45 2.69 23.67 -41.45
CA SER A 45 2.35 23.32 -42.84
C SER A 45 1.26 22.28 -43.08
N ALA A 46 0.24 22.73 -43.83
CA ALA A 46 -0.95 22.01 -44.26
C ALA A 46 -0.62 20.78 -45.14
N PRO A 47 -1.49 19.75 -45.16
CA PRO A 47 -1.30 18.61 -46.04
C PRO A 47 -1.48 19.05 -47.50
N ARG A 48 -0.44 18.91 -48.32
CA ARG A 48 -0.60 18.88 -49.77
C ARG A 48 -1.38 17.62 -50.11
N HIS A 49 -2.64 17.79 -50.49
CA HIS A 49 -3.39 16.79 -51.24
C HIS A 49 -2.60 16.48 -52.52
N VAL A 50 -1.95 15.32 -52.54
CA VAL A 50 -1.52 14.72 -53.81
C VAL A 50 -2.77 14.04 -54.34
N GLU A 51 -3.41 14.67 -55.31
CA GLU A 51 -4.44 14.01 -56.11
C GLU A 51 -3.79 12.78 -56.75
N HIS A 52 -4.24 11.60 -56.33
CA HIS A 52 -4.01 10.38 -57.09
C HIS A 52 -4.86 10.54 -58.34
N ASN A 53 -4.22 10.97 -59.43
CA ASN A 53 -4.84 10.96 -60.74
C ASN A 53 -4.99 9.47 -61.12
N ASP A 54 -6.13 8.88 -60.77
CA ASP A 54 -6.62 7.66 -61.39
C ASP A 54 -6.96 7.99 -62.84
N HIS A 55 -5.92 8.10 -63.67
CA HIS A 55 -6.08 8.13 -65.11
C HIS A 55 -6.48 6.72 -65.51
N VAL A 56 -7.80 6.49 -65.56
CA VAL A 56 -8.38 5.37 -66.30
C VAL A 56 -8.05 5.65 -67.76
N GLU A 57 -6.93 5.10 -68.23
CA GLU A 57 -6.60 5.09 -69.65
C GLU A 57 -7.65 4.21 -70.33
N ASP A 58 -8.46 4.83 -71.19
CA ASP A 58 -9.50 4.16 -71.98
C ASP A 58 -8.90 2.96 -72.73
N GLU A 59 -9.33 1.74 -72.37
CA GLU A 59 -8.85 0.45 -72.91
C GLU A 59 -9.16 0.24 -74.42
N GLU A 60 -9.74 1.21 -75.11
CA GLU A 60 -10.28 1.03 -76.47
C GLU A 60 -9.28 1.33 -77.61
N GLY A 61 -8.02 1.67 -77.32
CA GLY A 61 -7.00 2.01 -78.34
C GLY A 61 -5.64 1.33 -78.24
N LEU A 62 -5.40 0.48 -77.23
CA LEU A 62 -4.06 -0.05 -76.91
C LEU A 62 -3.73 -1.32 -77.71
N ASN A 63 -2.48 -1.43 -78.16
CA ASN A 63 -2.01 -2.57 -78.95
C ASN A 63 -1.99 -3.86 -78.10
N GLU A 64 -2.08 -5.05 -78.71
CA GLU A 64 -2.24 -6.34 -77.98
C GLU A 64 -1.11 -6.57 -76.94
N ALA A 65 0.09 -6.04 -77.21
CA ALA A 65 1.23 -6.06 -76.30
C ALA A 65 1.09 -5.11 -75.08
N GLU A 66 0.47 -3.94 -75.24
CA GLU A 66 0.21 -3.01 -74.12
C GLU A 66 -0.90 -3.54 -73.21
N LYS A 67 -1.94 -4.17 -73.80
CA LYS A 67 -2.99 -4.84 -73.02
C LYS A 67 -2.45 -6.01 -72.19
N ALA A 68 -1.47 -6.75 -72.72
CA ALA A 68 -0.78 -7.80 -71.98
C ALA A 68 0.09 -7.27 -70.83
N MET A 69 0.75 -6.11 -71.01
CA MET A 69 1.53 -5.47 -69.92
C MET A 69 0.63 -4.91 -68.82
N LEU A 70 -0.49 -4.27 -69.17
CA LEU A 70 -1.49 -3.80 -68.19
C LEU A 70 -2.10 -4.96 -67.40
N ALA A 71 -2.40 -6.09 -68.05
CA ALA A 71 -2.88 -7.29 -67.36
C ALA A 71 -1.83 -7.91 -66.41
N ALA A 72 -0.54 -7.87 -66.79
CA ALA A 72 0.55 -8.33 -65.93
C ALA A 72 0.75 -7.41 -64.72
N LYS A 73 0.70 -6.09 -64.94
CA LYS A 73 0.79 -5.08 -63.87
C LYS A 73 -0.39 -5.20 -62.88
N ARG A 74 -1.60 -5.39 -63.39
CA ARG A 74 -2.80 -5.61 -62.57
C ARG A 74 -2.72 -6.90 -61.75
N ARG A 75 -2.19 -7.99 -62.29
CA ARG A 75 -1.94 -9.22 -61.51
C ARG A 75 -0.94 -8.99 -60.39
N GLN A 76 0.13 -8.25 -60.67
CA GLN A 76 1.12 -7.92 -59.65
C GLN A 76 0.52 -7.04 -58.53
N GLU A 77 -0.28 -6.04 -58.90
CA GLU A 77 -0.99 -5.19 -57.94
C GLU A 77 -2.02 -5.99 -57.11
N GLU A 78 -2.74 -6.94 -57.73
CA GLU A 78 -3.67 -7.83 -57.03
C GLU A 78 -2.93 -8.81 -56.07
N GLU A 79 -1.77 -9.33 -56.47
CA GLU A 79 -0.91 -10.17 -55.62
C GLU A 79 -0.33 -9.39 -54.43
N ASP A 80 0.14 -8.17 -54.65
CA ASP A 80 0.65 -7.28 -53.59
C ASP A 80 -0.46 -6.86 -52.63
N LYS A 81 -1.66 -6.59 -53.15
CA LYS A 81 -2.84 -6.27 -52.34
C LYS A 81 -3.30 -7.47 -51.51
N ALA A 82 -3.37 -8.66 -52.10
CA ALA A 82 -3.70 -9.88 -51.37
C ALA A 82 -2.67 -10.20 -50.26
N LYS A 83 -1.39 -9.92 -50.52
CA LYS A 83 -0.33 -10.04 -49.52
C LYS A 83 -0.53 -9.05 -48.36
N LEU A 84 -0.91 -7.81 -48.65
CA LEU A 84 -1.21 -6.80 -47.65
C LEU A 84 -2.44 -7.17 -46.80
N GLU A 85 -3.52 -7.61 -47.44
CA GLU A 85 -4.74 -8.08 -46.76
C GLU A 85 -4.43 -9.28 -45.84
N SER A 86 -3.63 -10.25 -46.31
CA SER A 86 -3.22 -11.39 -45.48
C SER A 86 -2.35 -11.00 -44.27
N TYR A 87 -1.59 -9.90 -44.36
CA TYR A 87 -0.80 -9.36 -43.27
C TYR A 87 -1.69 -8.62 -42.26
N GLU A 88 -2.64 -7.82 -42.74
CA GLU A 88 -3.63 -7.15 -41.90
C GLU A 88 -4.52 -8.14 -41.16
N GLU A 89 -4.98 -9.21 -41.82
CA GLU A 89 -5.76 -10.28 -41.19
C GLU A 89 -4.96 -11.00 -40.10
N ARG A 90 -3.66 -11.26 -40.34
CA ARG A 90 -2.79 -11.85 -39.32
C ARG A 90 -2.65 -10.94 -38.10
N ARG A 91 -2.45 -9.63 -38.30
CA ARG A 91 -2.36 -8.63 -37.21
C ARG A 91 -3.68 -8.39 -36.49
N LYS A 92 -4.81 -8.52 -37.19
CA LYS A 92 -6.14 -8.49 -36.56
C LYS A 92 -6.34 -9.72 -35.69
N LYS A 93 -5.98 -10.91 -36.18
CA LYS A 93 -6.12 -12.16 -35.45
C LYS A 93 -5.21 -12.24 -34.22
N GLU A 94 -4.00 -11.70 -34.32
CA GLU A 94 -3.06 -11.57 -33.19
C GLU A 94 -3.64 -10.67 -32.10
N ARG A 95 -4.10 -9.47 -32.45
CA ARG A 95 -4.78 -8.56 -31.51
C ARG A 95 -6.06 -9.15 -30.91
N GLU A 96 -6.88 -9.81 -31.72
CA GLU A 96 -8.11 -10.47 -31.24
C GLU A 96 -7.79 -11.60 -30.26
N ALA A 97 -6.71 -12.37 -30.49
CA ALA A 97 -6.26 -13.40 -29.56
C ALA A 97 -5.75 -12.81 -28.24
N GLU A 98 -4.93 -11.74 -28.29
CA GLU A 98 -4.45 -11.01 -27.11
C GLU A 98 -5.62 -10.39 -26.32
N GLU A 99 -6.57 -9.75 -27.01
CA GLU A 99 -7.78 -9.19 -26.39
C GLU A 99 -8.66 -10.28 -25.75
N GLU A 100 -8.80 -11.43 -26.39
CA GLU A 100 -9.52 -12.57 -25.81
C GLU A 100 -8.82 -13.14 -24.58
N GLU A 101 -7.50 -13.24 -24.57
CA GLU A 101 -6.73 -13.71 -23.41
C GLU A 101 -6.83 -12.72 -22.24
N LEU A 102 -6.70 -11.42 -22.52
CA LEU A 102 -6.93 -10.35 -21.54
C LEU A 102 -8.36 -10.38 -21.00
N ARG A 103 -9.35 -10.64 -21.85
CA ARG A 103 -10.75 -10.76 -21.43
C ARG A 103 -10.97 -11.98 -20.55
N LYS A 104 -10.40 -13.14 -20.90
CA LYS A 104 -10.46 -14.37 -20.09
C LYS A 104 -9.78 -14.18 -18.73
N LEU A 105 -8.66 -13.45 -18.68
CA LEU A 105 -7.98 -13.10 -17.43
C LEU A 105 -8.83 -12.18 -16.56
N LYS A 106 -9.41 -11.11 -17.14
CA LYS A 106 -10.32 -10.20 -16.44
C LYS A 106 -11.56 -10.90 -15.93
N GLU A 107 -12.20 -11.76 -16.73
CA GLU A 107 -13.35 -12.56 -16.31
C GLU A 107 -13.00 -13.52 -15.17
N LYS A 108 -11.81 -14.14 -15.20
CA LYS A 108 -11.34 -15.01 -14.11
C LYS A 108 -11.06 -14.22 -12.83
N GLN A 109 -10.52 -13.02 -12.94
CA GLN A 109 -10.28 -12.13 -11.80
C GLN A 109 -11.61 -11.63 -11.21
N GLU A 110 -12.56 -11.25 -12.06
CA GLU A 110 -13.90 -10.83 -11.67
C GLU A 110 -14.67 -11.99 -11.02
N ARG A 111 -14.59 -13.21 -11.56
CA ARG A 111 -15.19 -14.40 -10.95
C ARG A 111 -14.63 -14.67 -9.55
N ARG A 112 -13.32 -14.56 -9.36
CA ARG A 112 -12.68 -14.67 -8.03
C ARG A 112 -13.10 -13.54 -7.08
N ARG A 113 -13.44 -12.36 -7.61
CA ARG A 113 -13.97 -11.25 -6.81
C ARG A 113 -15.41 -11.50 -6.39
N GLN A 114 -16.25 -11.95 -7.33
CA GLN A 114 -17.64 -12.31 -7.07
C GLN A 114 -17.76 -13.49 -6.10
N GLU A 115 -16.89 -14.49 -6.20
CA GLU A 115 -16.86 -15.62 -5.25
C GLU A 115 -16.50 -15.17 -3.84
N ARG A 116 -15.47 -14.31 -3.69
CA ARG A 116 -15.13 -13.70 -2.40
C ARG A 116 -16.26 -12.84 -1.82
N GLU A 117 -16.93 -12.07 -2.68
CA GLU A 117 -18.06 -11.23 -2.27
C GLU A 117 -19.28 -12.09 -1.87
N GLN A 118 -19.55 -13.19 -2.56
CA GLN A 118 -20.60 -14.15 -2.19
C GLN A 118 -20.29 -14.86 -0.87
N GLU A 119 -19.06 -15.31 -0.66
CA GLU A 119 -18.63 -15.91 0.61
C GLU A 119 -18.70 -14.89 1.77
N GLU A 120 -18.32 -13.63 1.53
CA GLU A 120 -18.43 -12.56 2.53
C GLU A 120 -19.90 -12.24 2.86
N LEU A 121 -20.77 -12.17 1.85
CA LEU A 121 -22.21 -11.99 2.03
C LEU A 121 -22.83 -13.15 2.81
N GLU A 122 -22.48 -14.40 2.51
CA GLU A 122 -22.98 -15.57 3.22
C GLU A 122 -22.50 -15.59 4.68
N MET A 123 -21.22 -15.29 4.91
CA MET A 123 -20.65 -15.17 6.25
C MET A 123 -21.28 -14.02 7.04
N ALA A 124 -21.56 -12.88 6.40
CA ALA A 124 -22.24 -11.75 6.99
C ALA A 124 -23.71 -12.07 7.33
N GLU A 125 -24.43 -12.79 6.45
CA GLU A 125 -25.80 -13.24 6.71
C GLU A 125 -25.84 -14.23 7.86
N ARG A 126 -24.91 -15.19 7.91
CA ARG A 126 -24.77 -16.14 9.01
C ARG A 126 -24.48 -15.44 10.35
N LYS A 127 -23.58 -14.45 10.34
CA LYS A 127 -23.29 -13.62 11.51
C LYS A 127 -24.51 -12.82 11.95
N ARG A 128 -25.27 -12.25 11.01
CA ARG A 128 -26.51 -11.51 11.30
C ARG A 128 -27.57 -12.41 11.94
N LYS A 129 -27.74 -13.64 11.44
CA LYS A 129 -28.67 -14.63 12.02
C LYS A 129 -28.25 -15.09 13.41
N ASP A 130 -26.95 -15.28 13.65
CA ASP A 130 -26.45 -15.65 14.98
C ASP A 130 -26.59 -14.50 15.99
N ASP A 131 -26.36 -13.24 15.57
CA ASP A 131 -26.60 -12.04 16.40
C ASP A 131 -28.09 -11.82 16.68
N GLU A 132 -28.96 -12.09 15.70
CA GLU A 132 -30.42 -12.03 15.85
C GLU A 132 -30.92 -13.12 16.82
N ARG A 133 -30.44 -14.36 16.69
CA ARG A 133 -30.73 -15.45 17.65
C ARG A 133 -30.27 -15.11 19.06
N ARG A 134 -29.08 -14.51 19.19
CA ARG A 134 -28.55 -14.08 20.51
C ARG A 134 -29.39 -12.96 21.12
N LYS A 135 -29.83 -11.99 20.33
CA LYS A 135 -30.74 -10.93 20.78
C LYS A 135 -32.11 -11.48 21.19
N GLU A 136 -32.69 -12.39 20.41
CA GLU A 136 -33.96 -13.04 20.77
C GLU A 136 -33.82 -13.87 22.05
N GLU A 137 -32.72 -14.58 22.26
CA GLU A 137 -32.45 -15.30 23.51
C GLU A 137 -32.25 -14.36 24.71
N GLU A 138 -31.57 -13.23 24.54
CA GLU A 138 -31.40 -12.21 25.58
C GLU A 138 -32.71 -11.49 25.91
N GLU A 139 -33.52 -11.16 24.90
CA GLU A 139 -34.86 -10.60 25.08
C GLU A 139 -35.81 -11.62 25.73
N ALA A 140 -35.76 -12.90 25.34
CA ALA A 140 -36.54 -13.96 25.99
C ALA A 140 -36.11 -14.19 27.44
N ARG A 141 -34.81 -14.14 27.74
CA ARG A 141 -34.30 -14.23 29.12
C ARG A 141 -34.72 -13.03 29.95
N ARG A 142 -34.68 -11.82 29.35
CA ARG A 142 -35.15 -10.59 29.99
C ARG A 142 -36.65 -10.60 30.23
N ALA A 143 -37.44 -11.06 29.27
CA ALA A 143 -38.89 -11.21 29.39
C ALA A 143 -39.28 -12.22 30.49
N ARG A 144 -38.57 -13.37 30.57
CA ARG A 144 -38.77 -14.34 31.67
C ARG A 144 -38.44 -13.74 33.03
N GLN A 145 -37.36 -12.96 33.14
CA GLN A 145 -37.00 -12.27 34.38
C GLN A 145 -38.00 -11.17 34.75
N GLU A 146 -38.55 -10.44 33.78
CA GLU A 146 -39.59 -9.43 34.01
C GLU A 146 -40.92 -10.08 34.40
N GLU A 147 -41.30 -11.21 33.82
CA GLU A 147 -42.51 -11.96 34.19
C GLU A 147 -42.38 -12.59 35.59
N GLU A 148 -41.22 -13.17 35.93
CA GLU A 148 -40.97 -13.70 37.28
C GLU A 148 -40.94 -12.58 38.33
N LYS A 149 -40.32 -11.44 38.01
CA LYS A 149 -40.36 -10.24 38.88
C LYS A 149 -41.78 -9.71 39.03
N ARG A 150 -42.57 -9.64 37.95
CA ARG A 150 -43.98 -9.22 38.00
C ARG A 150 -44.82 -10.15 38.87
N LYS A 151 -44.63 -11.47 38.73
CA LYS A 151 -45.32 -12.48 39.57
C LYS A 151 -44.92 -12.38 41.04
N LYS A 152 -43.63 -12.15 41.32
CA LYS A 152 -43.10 -11.93 42.68
C LYS A 152 -43.59 -10.61 43.29
N GLU A 153 -43.76 -9.57 42.47
CA GLU A 153 -44.32 -8.29 42.90
C GLU A 153 -45.82 -8.38 43.12
N GLU A 154 -46.56 -9.11 42.27
CA GLU A 154 -47.99 -9.42 42.49
C GLU A 154 -48.19 -10.25 43.76
N GLU A 155 -47.34 -11.25 44.02
CA GLU A 155 -47.38 -12.05 45.26
C GLU A 155 -46.98 -11.20 46.49
N ARG A 156 -45.96 -10.35 46.37
CA ARG A 156 -45.55 -9.43 47.43
C ARG A 156 -46.63 -8.38 47.70
N ASN A 157 -47.27 -7.82 46.69
CA ASN A 157 -48.34 -6.84 46.82
C ASN A 157 -49.60 -7.50 47.40
N LYS A 158 -49.90 -8.76 47.04
CA LYS A 158 -50.95 -9.56 47.69
C LYS A 158 -50.64 -9.86 49.15
N ARG A 159 -49.39 -10.20 49.48
CA ARG A 159 -48.91 -10.39 50.86
C ARG A 159 -48.90 -9.07 51.64
N GLN A 160 -48.59 -7.95 50.99
CA GLN A 160 -48.55 -6.63 51.58
C GLN A 160 -49.97 -6.07 51.78
N GLN A 161 -50.94 -6.36 50.90
CA GLN A 161 -52.37 -6.11 51.15
C GLN A 161 -52.88 -6.89 52.36
N MET A 162 -52.45 -8.15 52.53
CA MET A 162 -52.81 -8.96 53.71
C MET A 162 -52.05 -8.55 54.99
N SER A 163 -50.89 -7.87 54.86
CA SER A 163 -50.07 -7.43 56.00
C SER A 163 -50.25 -5.95 56.37
N ALA A 164 -50.78 -5.12 55.46
CA ALA A 164 -51.11 -3.71 55.71
C ALA A 164 -52.35 -3.56 56.60
N ALA A 165 -53.07 -4.65 56.89
CA ALA A 165 -54.07 -4.68 57.93
C ALA A 165 -53.47 -4.68 59.35
N ASN A 166 -52.16 -4.94 59.54
CA ASN A 166 -51.68 -5.33 60.88
C ASN A 166 -50.29 -4.84 61.34
N PHE A 167 -49.66 -3.81 60.77
CA PHE A 167 -48.47 -3.27 61.44
C PHE A 167 -48.09 -1.82 61.08
N THR A 168 -48.32 -0.93 62.04
CA THR A 168 -47.69 0.38 62.19
C THR A 168 -46.33 0.24 62.88
N GLY A 169 -45.31 0.91 62.35
CA GLY A 169 -44.18 1.41 63.14
C GLY A 169 -42.86 0.65 63.01
N GLY A 170 -41.77 1.38 62.83
CA GLY A 170 -40.40 0.88 63.06
C GLY A 170 -39.36 1.39 62.08
N GLN A 171 -38.76 2.54 62.39
CA GLN A 171 -37.58 3.10 61.74
C GLN A 171 -36.37 2.14 61.86
N GLY A 172 -35.59 1.99 60.78
CA GLY A 172 -34.30 1.32 60.77
C GLY A 172 -33.48 1.75 59.54
N GLY A 173 -32.45 2.56 59.77
CA GLY A 173 -31.61 3.18 58.74
C GLY A 173 -30.80 2.18 57.91
N ARG A 174 -30.57 2.52 56.63
CA ARG A 174 -29.83 1.70 55.66
C ARG A 174 -28.40 2.22 55.52
N ASN A 175 -27.42 1.40 55.88
CA ASN A 175 -25.99 1.63 55.68
C ASN A 175 -25.53 1.07 54.33
N PHE A 176 -25.75 1.79 53.22
CA PHE A 176 -25.01 1.54 51.98
C PHE A 176 -24.68 2.87 51.29
N VAL A 177 -23.39 3.06 51.02
CA VAL A 177 -22.85 4.16 50.21
C VAL A 177 -23.14 3.84 48.74
N ILE A 178 -23.94 4.70 48.10
CA ILE A 178 -24.15 4.70 46.65
C ILE A 178 -23.02 5.54 46.06
N PRO A 179 -22.07 4.98 45.28
CA PRO A 179 -21.14 5.81 44.53
C PRO A 179 -21.92 6.55 43.45
N THR A 180 -21.91 7.88 43.56
CA THR A 180 -22.48 8.79 42.57
C THR A 180 -21.75 8.61 41.24
N ARG A 181 -22.52 8.23 40.22
CA ARG A 181 -22.09 8.17 38.81
C ARG A 181 -21.62 9.57 38.38
N THR A 182 -20.31 9.80 38.41
CA THR A 182 -19.69 10.96 37.76
C THR A 182 -19.72 10.72 36.25
N GLU A 183 -20.83 11.13 35.64
CA GLU A 183 -20.90 11.43 34.22
C GLU A 183 -19.95 12.59 33.94
N LYS A 184 -18.78 12.27 33.38
CA LYS A 184 -18.05 13.03 32.35
C LYS A 184 -16.66 12.42 32.20
N ASN A 185 -16.39 11.91 30.99
CA ASN A 185 -15.08 11.57 30.42
C ASN A 185 -14.62 10.09 30.31
N ASP A 186 -15.53 9.11 30.31
CA ASP A 186 -15.20 7.70 29.99
C ASP A 186 -15.37 7.32 28.51
N LYS A 187 -15.08 8.22 27.56
CA LYS A 187 -15.12 7.84 26.13
C LYS A 187 -13.99 6.86 25.77
N PHE A 188 -12.86 6.94 26.48
CA PHE A 188 -11.76 5.98 26.34
C PHE A 188 -11.99 4.67 27.12
N GLY A 189 -12.66 4.74 28.28
CA GLY A 189 -13.07 3.56 29.05
C GLY A 189 -14.08 2.69 28.30
N ASN A 190 -15.05 3.32 27.62
CA ASN A 190 -16.06 2.62 26.82
C ASN A 190 -15.46 1.91 25.58
N ILE A 191 -14.40 2.43 24.96
CA ILE A 191 -13.74 1.77 23.81
C ILE A 191 -12.95 0.54 24.26
N VAL A 192 -12.26 0.62 25.40
CA VAL A 192 -11.54 -0.53 25.98
C VAL A 192 -12.52 -1.59 26.47
N GLN A 193 -13.62 -1.19 27.13
CA GLN A 193 -14.71 -2.11 27.49
C GLN A 193 -15.39 -2.74 26.26
N ALA A 194 -15.73 -1.96 25.22
CA ALA A 194 -16.33 -2.49 24.01
C ALA A 194 -15.40 -3.46 23.26
N LYS A 195 -14.09 -3.19 23.21
CA LYS A 195 -13.09 -4.10 22.61
C LYS A 195 -12.90 -5.37 23.46
N GLN A 196 -13.08 -5.28 24.77
CA GLN A 196 -13.03 -6.39 25.71
C GLN A 196 -14.34 -7.21 25.76
N GLU A 197 -15.47 -6.62 25.38
CA GLU A 197 -16.78 -7.27 25.28
C GLU A 197 -17.05 -7.91 23.90
N MET A 198 -16.33 -7.48 22.85
CA MET A 198 -16.45 -8.01 21.48
C MET A 198 -15.72 -9.34 21.23
N GLY A 199 -14.86 -9.77 22.16
CA GLY A 199 -14.16 -11.06 22.11
C GLY A 199 -14.11 -11.70 23.49
N MET A 200 -13.88 -13.02 23.56
CA MET A 200 -13.58 -13.65 24.85
C MET A 200 -12.38 -12.92 25.47
N THR A 201 -12.51 -12.47 26.72
CA THR A 201 -11.39 -11.86 27.45
C THR A 201 -10.24 -12.85 27.55
N LYS A 202 -9.00 -12.38 27.70
CA LYS A 202 -7.83 -13.26 27.85
C LYS A 202 -8.05 -14.32 28.94
N GLU A 203 -8.64 -13.91 30.06
CA GLU A 203 -8.99 -14.80 31.17
C GLU A 203 -10.07 -15.83 30.78
N GLN A 204 -11.11 -15.42 30.04
CA GLN A 204 -12.13 -16.33 29.52
C GLN A 204 -11.56 -17.33 28.50
N GLN A 205 -10.60 -16.92 27.66
CA GLN A 205 -9.93 -17.82 26.72
C GLN A 205 -9.06 -18.85 27.46
N GLU A 206 -8.33 -18.42 28.49
CA GLU A 206 -7.54 -19.33 29.32
C GLU A 206 -8.43 -20.30 30.11
N GLU A 207 -9.56 -19.84 30.62
CA GLU A 207 -10.55 -20.69 31.29
C GLU A 207 -11.19 -21.67 30.31
N ALA A 208 -11.61 -21.23 29.13
CA ALA A 208 -12.12 -22.09 28.07
C ALA A 208 -11.08 -23.15 27.65
N LYS A 209 -9.79 -22.77 27.53
CA LYS A 209 -8.69 -23.70 27.27
C LYS A 209 -8.52 -24.70 28.41
N LYS A 210 -8.58 -24.27 29.67
CA LYS A 210 -8.51 -25.16 30.84
C LYS A 210 -9.68 -26.15 30.85
N VAL A 211 -10.91 -25.69 30.64
CA VAL A 211 -12.11 -26.53 30.56
C VAL A 211 -11.99 -27.53 29.42
N PHE A 212 -11.54 -27.10 28.25
CA PHE A 212 -11.29 -27.98 27.11
C PHE A 212 -10.25 -29.06 27.43
N MET A 213 -9.14 -28.71 28.07
CA MET A 213 -8.10 -29.66 28.48
C MET A 213 -8.62 -30.65 29.53
N ILE A 214 -9.49 -30.22 30.45
CA ILE A 214 -10.17 -31.12 31.40
C ILE A 214 -11.08 -32.09 30.64
N GLY A 215 -11.86 -31.61 29.66
CA GLY A 215 -12.71 -32.45 28.82
C GLY A 215 -11.92 -33.50 28.04
N ILE A 216 -10.75 -33.14 27.49
CA ILE A 216 -9.85 -34.12 26.84
C ILE A 216 -9.41 -35.19 27.83
N ARG A 217 -8.96 -34.79 29.02
CA ARG A 217 -8.52 -35.75 30.06
C ARG A 217 -9.64 -36.69 30.47
N GLN A 218 -10.85 -36.17 30.66
CA GLN A 218 -12.03 -36.98 30.99
C GLN A 218 -12.45 -37.92 29.86
N SER A 219 -12.16 -37.57 28.60
CA SER A 219 -12.43 -38.44 27.45
C SER A 219 -11.52 -39.68 27.38
N ILE A 220 -10.39 -39.67 28.10
CA ILE A 220 -9.44 -40.78 28.14
C ILE A 220 -9.75 -41.61 29.40
N PRO A 221 -10.30 -42.83 29.25
CA PRO A 221 -10.61 -43.67 30.40
C PRO A 221 -9.34 -44.04 31.17
N GLU A 222 -9.44 -44.12 32.49
CA GLU A 222 -8.33 -44.55 33.35
C GLU A 222 -7.96 -46.02 33.03
N ALA A 223 -6.67 -46.32 33.01
CA ALA A 223 -6.16 -47.66 32.66
C ALA A 223 -6.71 -48.78 33.57
N SER A 224 -7.06 -48.46 34.83
CA SER A 224 -7.67 -49.37 35.80
C SER A 224 -9.10 -49.78 35.46
N SER A 225 -9.80 -48.99 34.65
CA SER A 225 -11.20 -49.22 34.26
C SER A 225 -11.35 -50.08 33.00
N ILE A 226 -10.26 -50.34 32.29
CA ILE A 226 -10.25 -51.08 31.02
C ILE A 226 -9.87 -52.53 31.27
N ALA A 227 -10.64 -53.47 30.71
CA ALA A 227 -10.32 -54.90 30.79
C ALA A 227 -8.97 -55.21 30.11
N ALA A 228 -8.23 -56.17 30.66
CA ALA A 228 -6.87 -56.49 30.19
C ALA A 228 -6.82 -56.86 28.69
N ASP A 229 -7.86 -57.52 28.19
CA ASP A 229 -7.97 -57.94 26.79
C ASP A 229 -8.21 -56.75 25.84
N ASP A 230 -8.87 -55.69 26.32
CA ASP A 230 -9.23 -54.50 25.55
C ASP A 230 -8.14 -53.41 25.56
N LEU A 231 -7.17 -53.48 26.49
CA LEU A 231 -6.09 -52.51 26.61
C LEU A 231 -5.31 -52.33 25.30
N LYS A 232 -5.00 -53.43 24.61
CA LYS A 232 -4.26 -53.38 23.32
C LYS A 232 -5.05 -52.65 22.24
N ALA A 233 -6.38 -52.82 22.21
CA ALA A 233 -7.25 -52.12 21.26
C ALA A 233 -7.29 -50.63 21.58
N LYS A 234 -7.43 -50.26 22.86
CA LYS A 234 -7.45 -48.86 23.28
C LYS A 234 -6.14 -48.12 23.02
N ILE A 235 -5.00 -48.78 23.23
CA ILE A 235 -3.67 -48.20 22.91
C ILE A 235 -3.59 -47.88 21.41
N LYS A 236 -4.03 -48.79 20.53
CA LYS A 236 -4.04 -48.56 19.08
C LYS A 236 -4.96 -47.41 18.70
N GLU A 237 -6.14 -47.31 19.30
CA GLU A 237 -7.08 -46.21 19.07
C GLU A 237 -6.48 -44.86 19.47
N LEU A 238 -5.89 -44.77 20.68
CA LEU A 238 -5.25 -43.54 21.16
C LEU A 238 -4.04 -43.15 20.29
N HIS A 239 -3.23 -44.13 19.87
CA HIS A 239 -2.12 -43.89 18.95
C HIS A 239 -2.60 -43.32 17.61
N GLN A 240 -3.64 -43.92 17.00
CA GLN A 240 -4.23 -43.39 15.77
C GLN A 240 -4.82 -41.99 15.96
N ARG A 241 -5.45 -41.72 17.11
CA ARG A 241 -5.95 -40.38 17.45
C ARG A 241 -4.81 -39.37 17.56
N ILE A 242 -3.69 -39.72 18.18
CA ILE A 242 -2.50 -38.87 18.28
C ILE A 242 -1.94 -38.57 16.88
N CYS A 243 -1.75 -39.58 16.03
CA CYS A 243 -1.25 -39.34 14.66
C CYS A 243 -2.13 -38.35 13.87
N LYS A 244 -3.47 -38.48 13.95
CA LYS A 244 -4.41 -37.55 13.31
C LYS A 244 -4.36 -36.13 13.90
N LEU A 245 -4.14 -36.01 15.21
CA LEU A 245 -3.98 -34.70 15.85
C LEU A 245 -2.66 -34.04 15.43
N GLU A 246 -1.58 -34.81 15.30
CA GLU A 246 -0.29 -34.28 14.83
C GLU A 246 -0.36 -33.80 13.38
N THR A 247 -1.02 -34.54 12.47
CA THR A 247 -1.22 -34.06 11.09
C THR A 247 -2.07 -32.79 11.07
N SER A 248 -3.16 -32.76 11.85
CA SER A 248 -4.01 -31.57 11.93
C SER A 248 -3.27 -30.36 12.51
N LYS A 249 -2.36 -30.58 13.48
CA LYS A 249 -1.52 -29.54 14.05
C LYS A 249 -0.57 -28.96 13.00
N TYR A 250 0.10 -29.81 12.23
CA TYR A 250 0.98 -29.37 11.13
C TYR A 250 0.23 -28.48 10.12
N ASP A 251 -0.96 -28.89 9.69
CA ASP A 251 -1.77 -28.10 8.75
C ASP A 251 -2.18 -26.74 9.34
N LEU A 252 -2.51 -26.69 10.63
CA LEU A 252 -2.84 -25.45 11.34
C LEU A 252 -1.62 -24.54 11.52
N GLU A 253 -0.45 -25.10 11.83
CA GLU A 253 0.81 -24.36 11.93
C GLU A 253 1.19 -23.75 10.57
N LYS A 254 1.09 -24.52 9.48
CA LYS A 254 1.31 -23.99 8.13
C LYS A 254 0.31 -22.91 7.72
N ARG A 255 -0.96 -23.05 8.11
CA ARG A 255 -1.94 -21.97 7.90
C ARG A 255 -1.61 -20.73 8.71
N HIS A 256 -1.21 -20.89 9.96
CA HIS A 256 -0.82 -19.78 10.84
C HIS A 256 0.38 -19.01 10.28
N GLU A 257 1.41 -19.72 9.83
CA GLU A 257 2.61 -19.14 9.20
C GLU A 257 2.24 -18.25 7.99
N ARG A 258 1.34 -18.73 7.12
CA ARG A 258 0.83 -17.93 5.98
C ARG A 258 0.07 -16.69 6.45
N GLN A 259 -0.80 -16.83 7.45
CA GLN A 259 -1.55 -15.69 7.99
C GLN A 259 -0.62 -14.64 8.63
N GLU A 260 0.47 -15.07 9.28
CA GLU A 260 1.47 -14.15 9.81
C GLU A 260 2.21 -13.40 8.71
N TYR A 261 2.53 -14.07 7.59
CA TYR A 261 3.10 -13.42 6.40
C TYR A 261 2.14 -12.36 5.84
N ASP A 262 0.88 -12.73 5.57
CA ASP A 262 -0.13 -11.80 5.04
C ASP A 262 -0.33 -10.59 5.97
N LEU A 263 -0.29 -10.80 7.29
CA LEU A 263 -0.44 -9.74 8.27
C LEU A 263 0.80 -8.82 8.31
N LYS A 264 2.01 -9.36 8.13
CA LYS A 264 3.24 -8.55 7.99
C LYS A 264 3.17 -7.70 6.71
N GLU A 265 2.80 -8.29 5.59
CA GLU A 265 2.67 -7.61 4.30
C GLU A 265 1.63 -6.48 4.35
N LEU A 266 0.44 -6.75 4.93
CA LEU A 266 -0.61 -5.75 5.08
C LEU A 266 -0.19 -4.60 6.00
N ASN A 267 0.59 -4.88 7.04
CA ASN A 267 1.14 -3.85 7.90
C ASN A 267 2.19 -2.99 7.17
N GLU A 268 3.04 -3.56 6.33
CA GLU A 268 4.02 -2.77 5.55
C GLU A 268 3.32 -1.95 4.47
N ARG A 269 2.37 -2.52 3.72
CA ARG A 269 1.53 -1.76 2.78
C ARG A 269 0.82 -0.60 3.48
N SER A 270 0.26 -0.83 4.68
CA SER A 270 -0.38 0.22 5.49
C SER A 270 0.62 1.31 5.90
N ARG A 271 1.85 0.96 6.25
CA ARG A 271 2.92 1.92 6.55
C ARG A 271 3.33 2.71 5.33
N GLN A 272 3.50 2.08 4.17
CA GLN A 272 3.81 2.75 2.91
C GLN A 272 2.70 3.73 2.53
N VAL A 273 1.42 3.32 2.60
CA VAL A 273 0.28 4.21 2.37
C VAL A 273 0.30 5.39 3.35
N ALA A 274 0.58 5.17 4.63
CA ALA A 274 0.68 6.24 5.62
C ALA A 274 1.86 7.21 5.35
N ARG A 275 3.02 6.68 4.90
CA ARG A 275 4.18 7.49 4.47
C ARG A 275 3.83 8.30 3.23
N ASN A 276 3.24 7.70 2.20
CA ASN A 276 2.88 8.35 0.94
C ASN A 276 1.77 9.39 1.13
N ALA A 277 0.78 9.10 1.99
CA ALA A 277 -0.25 10.05 2.39
C ALA A 277 0.33 11.25 3.18
N SER A 278 1.43 11.04 3.91
CA SER A 278 2.13 12.11 4.65
C SER A 278 3.21 12.82 3.83
N GLY A 279 3.71 12.19 2.75
CA GLY A 279 4.77 12.67 1.87
C GLY A 279 4.39 13.88 1.00
N GLY A 280 3.10 14.20 0.91
CA GLY A 280 2.60 15.46 0.35
C GLY A 280 2.83 16.69 1.25
N LYS A 281 3.34 16.53 2.47
CA LYS A 281 3.72 17.64 3.36
C LYS A 281 5.23 17.72 3.54
N LYS A 282 5.93 18.02 2.46
CA LYS A 282 7.25 18.68 2.53
C LYS A 282 7.03 20.14 2.94
N GLY A 283 6.51 20.34 4.16
CA GLY A 283 6.31 21.63 4.80
C GLY A 283 7.08 21.62 6.12
N GLU A 284 8.35 22.04 6.05
CA GLU A 284 9.10 22.68 7.13
C GLU A 284 9.00 21.99 8.51
N GLN A 285 9.67 20.85 8.65
CA GLN A 285 9.88 20.22 9.95
C GLN A 285 11.11 20.83 10.64
N ASP A 286 11.08 22.14 10.90
CA ASP A 286 12.13 22.87 11.63
C ASP A 286 11.58 23.46 12.95
N GLY A 287 10.82 22.67 13.71
CA GLY A 287 10.08 23.20 14.87
C GLY A 287 10.05 22.39 16.15
N ASP A 288 10.42 21.10 16.19
CA ASP A 288 10.21 20.30 17.42
C ASP A 288 11.28 19.21 17.65
N GLY A 289 12.55 19.57 17.49
CA GLY A 289 13.67 18.77 17.95
C GLY A 289 14.15 19.21 19.33
N ARG A 290 14.57 18.28 20.18
CA ARG A 290 15.29 18.55 21.46
C ARG A 290 16.54 19.44 21.28
N TYR A 291 17.02 19.58 20.06
CA TYR A 291 18.18 20.38 19.68
C TYR A 291 17.74 21.58 18.84
N PRO A 292 18.39 22.75 18.99
CA PRO A 292 18.06 23.93 18.21
C PRO A 292 18.10 23.62 16.70
N PRO A 293 17.23 24.26 15.91
CA PRO A 293 17.09 23.99 14.48
C PRO A 293 18.45 24.17 13.79
N LYS A 294 18.74 23.27 12.85
CA LYS A 294 20.01 23.29 12.13
C LYS A 294 20.07 24.57 11.30
N VAL A 295 21.03 25.44 11.59
CA VAL A 295 21.25 26.65 10.81
C VAL A 295 21.80 26.25 9.45
N GLN A 296 21.06 26.56 8.39
CA GLN A 296 21.50 26.34 7.02
C GLN A 296 22.63 27.33 6.70
N VAL A 297 23.88 26.84 6.64
CA VAL A 297 25.08 27.65 6.38
C VAL A 297 25.29 27.97 4.89
N PHE A 298 24.57 27.27 4.01
CA PHE A 298 24.55 27.50 2.56
C PHE A 298 23.16 27.98 2.16
N SER A 299 23.12 28.97 1.27
CA SER A 299 21.86 29.49 0.74
C SER A 299 21.20 28.42 -0.10
N LYS A 300 19.87 28.28 -0.03
CA LYS A 300 19.10 27.39 -0.92
C LYS A 300 19.34 27.69 -2.42
N TYR A 301 19.87 28.87 -2.73
CA TYR A 301 20.23 29.30 -4.08
C TYR A 301 21.67 28.94 -4.49
N ASP A 302 22.54 28.50 -3.57
CA ASP A 302 23.92 28.10 -3.91
C ASP A 302 23.97 26.82 -4.76
N ARG A 303 22.93 25.98 -4.66
CA ARG A 303 22.79 24.74 -5.43
C ARG A 303 22.08 24.93 -6.77
N GLN A 304 21.61 26.14 -7.06
CA GLN A 304 20.94 26.42 -8.32
C GLN A 304 21.99 26.70 -9.40
N ILE A 305 22.08 25.81 -10.38
CA ILE A 305 22.97 25.97 -11.52
C ILE A 305 22.56 27.24 -12.29
N ASP A 306 23.45 28.23 -12.33
CA ASP A 306 23.21 29.49 -13.05
C ASP A 306 23.18 29.24 -14.56
N ARG A 307 21.96 29.24 -15.12
CA ARG A 307 21.69 29.01 -16.55
C ARG A 307 22.10 30.19 -17.46
N ARG A 308 22.53 31.32 -16.89
CA ARG A 308 23.02 32.46 -17.68
C ARG A 308 24.34 32.13 -18.37
N ASN A 309 24.54 32.71 -19.55
CA ASN A 309 25.78 32.53 -20.29
C ASN A 309 26.94 33.31 -19.63
N PHE A 310 28.20 32.94 -19.92
CA PHE A 310 29.37 33.46 -19.21
C PHE A 310 29.46 35.00 -19.24
N LYS A 311 29.06 35.62 -20.36
CA LYS A 311 29.08 37.08 -20.53
C LYS A 311 28.08 37.78 -19.62
N GLU A 312 26.86 37.23 -19.47
CA GLU A 312 25.83 37.74 -18.57
C GLU A 312 26.20 37.53 -17.10
N ARG A 313 26.75 36.37 -16.74
CA ARG A 313 27.23 36.11 -15.38
C ARG A 313 28.36 37.06 -14.99
N ARG A 314 29.28 37.34 -15.92
CA ARG A 314 30.40 38.26 -15.71
C ARG A 314 29.94 39.72 -15.59
N SER A 315 28.97 40.17 -16.38
CA SER A 315 28.49 41.56 -16.33
C SER A 315 27.84 41.93 -14.98
N VAL A 316 27.31 40.93 -14.26
CA VAL A 316 26.74 41.12 -12.91
C VAL A 316 27.79 41.55 -11.89
N TYR A 317 29.08 41.28 -12.13
CA TYR A 317 30.18 41.58 -11.19
C TYR A 317 31.13 42.69 -11.65
N GLU A 318 31.08 43.08 -12.93
CA GLU A 318 31.99 44.07 -13.53
C GLU A 318 31.65 45.53 -13.19
N ASN A 319 30.38 45.84 -12.91
CA ASN A 319 29.98 47.20 -12.59
C ASN A 319 30.11 47.48 -11.08
N LYS A 320 30.51 48.71 -10.69
CA LYS A 320 30.62 49.10 -9.26
C LYS A 320 29.31 48.93 -8.46
N ASN A 321 28.17 48.86 -9.15
CA ASN A 321 26.84 48.64 -8.56
C ASN A 321 26.32 47.19 -8.76
N ALA A 322 27.24 46.26 -8.93
CA ALA A 322 27.02 44.82 -9.03
C ALA A 322 26.42 44.23 -7.75
N TYR A 323 25.09 44.18 -7.65
CA TYR A 323 24.40 43.35 -6.69
C TYR A 323 23.75 42.17 -7.42
N PRO A 324 23.76 40.95 -6.85
CA PRO A 324 22.86 39.90 -7.30
C PRO A 324 21.44 40.33 -6.97
N CYS A 325 20.82 41.11 -7.87
CA CYS A 325 19.43 41.52 -7.75
C CYS A 325 18.57 40.29 -8.05
N PHE A 326 18.18 39.56 -7.01
CA PHE A 326 17.11 38.58 -7.14
C PHE A 326 15.81 39.32 -7.52
N PRO A 327 14.96 38.76 -8.40
CA PRO A 327 13.70 39.38 -8.77
C PRO A 327 12.86 39.69 -7.52
N GLY A 328 12.46 40.97 -7.34
CA GLY A 328 11.57 41.40 -6.27
C GLY A 328 12.22 41.87 -4.96
N VAL A 329 13.55 41.91 -4.86
CA VAL A 329 14.24 42.43 -3.65
C VAL A 329 15.05 43.68 -4.03
N PRO A 330 14.82 44.86 -3.39
CA PRO A 330 15.60 46.05 -3.68
C PRO A 330 17.05 45.85 -3.24
N PRO A 331 18.04 46.33 -4.01
CA PRO A 331 19.45 46.12 -3.71
C PRO A 331 19.81 46.78 -2.36
N PRO A 332 20.61 46.10 -1.52
CA PRO A 332 21.00 46.65 -0.23
C PRO A 332 21.89 47.90 -0.41
N PRO A 333 21.82 48.88 0.51
CA PRO A 333 22.66 50.08 0.46
C PRO A 333 24.15 49.70 0.61
N ALA A 334 24.98 50.25 -0.27
CA ALA A 334 26.40 49.94 -0.37
C ALA A 334 27.17 50.30 0.91
N LEU A 335 27.71 49.31 1.61
CA LEU A 335 28.66 49.50 2.71
C LEU A 335 29.96 48.71 2.49
N PHE A 336 30.42 48.60 1.24
CA PHE A 336 31.73 48.02 0.95
C PHE A 336 32.42 48.83 -0.13
N GLU A 337 33.43 49.62 0.25
CA GLU A 337 34.47 50.06 -0.67
C GLU A 337 35.26 48.82 -1.09
N LYS A 338 35.19 48.45 -2.38
CA LYS A 338 36.03 47.38 -2.93
C LYS A 338 37.47 47.87 -2.93
N ILE A 339 38.28 47.38 -1.98
CA ILE A 339 39.74 47.48 -2.04
C ILE A 339 40.21 46.40 -3.02
N PHE A 340 40.63 46.81 -4.22
CA PHE A 340 41.28 45.91 -5.15
C PHE A 340 42.71 45.66 -4.63
N LYS A 341 43.09 44.39 -4.44
CA LYS A 341 44.50 44.04 -4.22
C LYS A 341 45.24 44.28 -5.53
N LYS A 342 46.17 45.24 -5.54
CA LYS A 342 47.10 45.45 -6.64
C LYS A 342 47.98 44.21 -6.83
N TYR A 343 48.27 43.84 -8.06
CA TYR A 343 49.17 42.73 -8.36
C TYR A 343 50.63 43.16 -8.12
N GLU A 344 51.54 42.21 -7.84
CA GLU A 344 52.95 42.51 -7.52
C GLU A 344 53.65 43.37 -8.58
N TYR A 345 53.25 43.28 -9.85
CA TYR A 345 53.81 44.11 -10.91
C TYR A 345 53.34 45.57 -10.81
N GLU A 346 52.09 45.81 -10.42
CA GLU A 346 51.51 47.16 -10.28
C GLU A 346 52.08 47.86 -9.04
N LEU A 347 52.35 47.10 -7.97
CA LEU A 347 53.07 47.60 -6.80
C LEU A 347 54.52 47.97 -7.14
N ARG A 348 55.19 47.18 -7.98
CA ARG A 348 56.56 47.46 -8.43
C ARG A 348 56.61 48.68 -9.36
N GLU A 349 55.62 48.85 -10.23
CA GLU A 349 55.51 50.06 -11.08
C GLU A 349 55.26 51.32 -10.24
N GLU A 350 54.49 51.22 -9.15
CA GLU A 350 54.32 52.33 -8.21
C GLU A 350 55.58 52.60 -7.38
N GLU A 351 56.30 51.57 -6.92
CA GLU A 351 57.59 51.73 -6.24
C GLU A 351 58.63 52.39 -7.18
N GLU A 352 58.70 51.97 -8.45
CA GLU A 352 59.58 52.57 -9.45
C GLU A 352 59.15 54.01 -9.82
N ALA A 353 57.85 54.32 -9.76
CA ALA A 353 57.34 55.67 -9.98
C ALA A 353 57.57 56.60 -8.78
N GLU A 354 57.41 56.11 -7.54
CA GLU A 354 57.75 56.83 -6.32
C GLU A 354 59.27 57.05 -6.21
N GLU A 355 60.08 56.06 -6.59
CA GLU A 355 61.54 56.20 -6.67
C GLU A 355 61.95 57.16 -7.81
N ALA A 356 61.16 57.28 -8.90
CA ALA A 356 61.39 58.30 -9.92
C ALA A 356 61.02 59.72 -9.43
N GLU A 357 59.95 59.87 -8.64
CA GLU A 357 59.55 61.15 -8.04
C GLU A 357 60.49 61.59 -6.90
N GLU A 358 61.06 60.66 -6.12
CA GLU A 358 62.04 60.98 -5.05
C GLU A 358 63.37 61.52 -5.59
N TYR A 359 63.65 61.34 -6.89
CA TYR A 359 64.84 61.87 -7.56
C TYR A 359 64.58 63.14 -8.39
N GLU A 360 63.35 63.67 -8.42
CA GLU A 360 63.00 64.93 -9.12
C GLU A 360 62.76 66.14 -8.18
N ASP A 361 63.02 66.04 -6.87
CA ASP A 361 63.04 67.18 -5.91
C ASP A 361 64.46 67.59 -5.46
#